data_AF-A0A7X7THR2-F1
#
_entry.id   AF-A0A7X7THR2-F1
#
_cell.length_a   1.000
_cell.length_b   1.000
_cell.length_c   1.000
_cell.angle_alpha   90.00
_cell.angle_beta   90.00
_cell.angle_gamma   90.00
#
_symmetry.space_group_name_H-M   'P 1'
#
loop_
_entity.id
_entity.type
_entity.pdbx_description
1 polymer ?
#
loop_
_entity_poly.entity_id
_entity_poly.type
_entity_poly.pdbx_seq_one_letter_code
_entity_poly.pdbx_strand_id
1 'polypeptide(L)'
;YVESGSKGKHDWNWTSVPFDVKLNPPFAGTDVIMFNTIPEEQKKVAWEFLKFLCSPKVTTFWSLKTGYVPVRKSALETPEWNIFVKMDPKASIPVKFIGQGYSDPKPSTWEEIRGTVTNMLNNVLFDKWTIEEGLAWAEREIQNYLNQ
;
A
#
# COMPACT_ATOMS: atom_id res chain seq x y z
N TYR A 1 16.28 -1.28 3.75
CA TYR A 1 16.63 -0.36 4.85
C TYR A 1 16.85 -1.10 6.17
N VAL A 2 15.85 -1.81 6.71
CA VAL A 2 16.00 -2.59 7.96
C VAL A 2 17.08 -3.66 7.85
N GLU A 3 17.08 -4.42 6.74
CA GLU A 3 18.11 -5.44 6.48
C GLU A 3 19.52 -4.88 6.45
N SER A 4 19.72 -3.79 5.69
CA SER A 4 21.03 -3.13 5.58
C SER A 4 21.51 -2.58 6.93
N GLY A 5 20.59 -2.08 7.77
CA GLY A 5 20.92 -1.58 9.10
C GLY A 5 21.23 -2.68 10.12
N SER A 6 20.62 -3.86 9.95
CA SER A 6 20.72 -5.00 10.89
C SER A 6 21.83 -5.98 10.53
N LYS A 7 22.37 -5.92 9.30
CA LYS A 7 23.36 -6.85 8.76
C LYS A 7 24.55 -7.03 9.71
N GLY A 8 24.79 -8.28 10.13
CA GLY A 8 25.89 -8.66 11.01
C GLY A 8 25.73 -8.25 12.48
N LYS A 9 24.56 -7.69 12.86
CA LYS A 9 24.24 -7.27 14.23
C LYS A 9 23.07 -8.05 14.80
N HIS A 10 21.99 -8.17 14.02
CA HIS A 10 20.75 -8.81 14.45
C HIS A 10 20.11 -9.57 13.28
N ASP A 11 19.47 -10.69 13.60
CA ASP A 11 18.52 -11.33 12.69
C ASP A 11 17.19 -10.58 12.72
N TRP A 12 16.47 -10.63 11.60
CA TRP A 12 15.16 -10.00 11.47
C TRP A 12 14.31 -10.78 10.48
N ASN A 13 12.99 -10.70 10.61
CA ASN A 13 12.07 -11.42 9.75
C ASN A 13 10.77 -10.63 9.53
N TRP A 14 9.99 -11.03 8.52
CA TRP A 14 8.67 -10.48 8.23
C TRP A 14 7.62 -11.44 8.80
N THR A 15 6.52 -10.88 9.27
CA THR A 15 5.32 -11.63 9.64
C THR A 15 4.08 -10.82 9.26
N SER A 16 2.91 -11.45 9.26
CA SER A 16 1.65 -10.72 9.14
C SER A 16 1.50 -9.71 10.29
N VAL A 17 0.77 -8.63 10.03
CA VAL A 17 0.26 -7.79 11.12
C VAL A 17 -0.60 -8.65 12.07
N PRO A 18 -0.54 -8.43 13.40
CA PRO A 18 -1.41 -9.11 14.34
C PRO A 18 -2.89 -8.84 14.02
N PHE A 19 -3.74 -9.84 14.21
CA PHE A 19 -5.19 -9.71 14.05
C PHE A 19 -5.90 -10.66 15.02
N ASP A 20 -7.07 -10.24 15.49
CA ASP A 20 -7.94 -11.06 16.34
C ASP A 20 -9.01 -11.76 15.50
N VAL A 21 -9.84 -10.97 14.81
CA VAL A 21 -10.97 -11.49 14.02
C VAL A 21 -10.62 -11.74 12.55
N LYS A 22 -9.96 -10.78 11.90
CA LYS A 22 -9.66 -10.84 10.47
C LYS A 22 -8.36 -10.14 10.14
N LEU A 23 -7.47 -10.84 9.44
CA LEU A 23 -6.31 -10.23 8.82
C LEU A 23 -6.77 -9.27 7.71
N ASN A 24 -6.45 -8.00 7.86
CA ASN A 24 -6.88 -6.95 6.94
C ASN A 24 -5.78 -5.90 6.74
N PRO A 25 -4.65 -6.24 6.09
CA PRO A 25 -3.56 -5.29 5.89
C PRO A 25 -3.96 -4.18 4.90
N PRO A 26 -3.59 -2.92 5.16
CA PRO A 26 -3.81 -1.84 4.20
C PRO A 26 -2.94 -2.04 2.96
N PHE A 27 -3.51 -1.79 1.79
CA PHE A 27 -2.73 -1.55 0.59
C PHE A 27 -2.21 -0.12 0.58
N ALA A 28 -0.91 0.01 0.38
CA ALA A 28 -0.24 1.28 0.21
C ALA A 28 0.63 1.23 -1.05
N GLY A 29 0.85 2.38 -1.66
CA GLY A 29 1.64 2.48 -2.88
C GLY A 29 1.35 3.75 -3.64
N THR A 30 1.65 3.71 -4.93
CA THR A 30 1.47 4.83 -5.84
C THR A 30 0.75 4.33 -7.08
N ASP A 31 -0.16 5.16 -7.58
CA ASP A 31 -0.88 4.89 -8.81
C ASP A 31 -0.21 5.56 -10.01
N VAL A 32 -0.38 4.96 -11.18
CA VAL A 32 -0.07 5.61 -12.46
C VAL A 32 -1.38 5.91 -13.16
N ILE A 33 -1.63 7.18 -13.47
CA ILE A 33 -2.89 7.65 -14.05
C ILE A 33 -2.68 8.23 -15.45
N MET A 34 -3.72 8.11 -16.28
CA MET A 34 -3.79 8.78 -17.58
C MET A 34 -4.93 9.80 -17.54
N PHE A 35 -4.63 11.06 -17.78
CA PHE A 35 -5.63 12.12 -17.82
C PHE A 35 -6.58 11.93 -19.02
N ASN A 36 -7.86 12.22 -18.82
CA ASN A 36 -8.88 12.11 -19.86
C ASN A 36 -8.85 13.25 -20.89
N THR A 37 -8.12 14.34 -20.58
CA THR A 37 -8.05 15.57 -21.38
C THR A 37 -7.00 15.57 -22.49
N ILE A 38 -6.17 14.53 -22.58
CA ILE A 38 -5.12 14.45 -23.63
C ILE A 38 -5.69 13.99 -24.98
N PRO A 39 -5.04 14.30 -26.12
CA PRO A 39 -5.46 13.82 -27.43
C PRO A 39 -5.51 12.28 -27.53
N GLU A 40 -6.44 11.75 -28.33
CA GLU A 40 -6.64 10.30 -28.48
C GLU A 40 -5.39 9.53 -28.93
N GLU A 41 -4.57 10.13 -29.80
CA GLU A 41 -3.29 9.53 -30.21
C GLU A 41 -2.34 9.34 -29.02
N GLN A 42 -2.27 10.34 -28.13
CA GLN A 42 -1.46 10.24 -26.92
C GLN A 42 -2.03 9.22 -25.93
N LYS A 43 -3.35 9.11 -25.82
CA LYS A 43 -3.99 8.06 -24.99
C LYS A 43 -3.60 6.66 -25.44
N LYS A 44 -3.58 6.41 -26.75
CA LYS A 44 -3.17 5.10 -27.31
C LYS A 44 -1.74 4.76 -26.93
N VAL A 45 -0.80 5.69 -27.11
CA VAL A 45 0.61 5.47 -26.77
C VAL A 45 0.80 5.33 -25.26
N ALA A 46 0.14 6.17 -24.46
CA ALA A 46 0.17 6.06 -23.01
C ALA A 46 -0.37 4.70 -22.54
N TRP A 47 -1.44 4.18 -23.16
CA TRP A 47 -1.96 2.85 -22.87
C TRP A 47 -0.98 1.73 -23.19
N GLU A 48 -0.28 1.79 -24.32
CA GLU A 48 0.78 0.83 -24.65
C GLU A 48 1.91 0.86 -23.61
N PHE A 49 2.31 2.06 -23.17
CA PHE A 49 3.30 2.23 -22.12
C PHE A 49 2.84 1.67 -20.77
N LEU A 50 1.59 1.92 -20.36
CA LEU A 50 1.01 1.35 -19.13
C LEU A 50 0.98 -0.18 -19.18
N LYS A 51 0.63 -0.77 -20.33
CA LYS A 51 0.68 -2.23 -20.51
C LYS A 51 2.09 -2.77 -20.37
N PHE A 52 3.08 -2.10 -20.96
CA PHE A 52 4.49 -2.46 -20.81
C PHE A 52 4.95 -2.36 -19.35
N LEU A 53 4.67 -1.25 -18.68
CA LEU A 53 5.08 -0.99 -17.30
C LEU A 53 4.50 -2.05 -16.34
N CYS A 54 3.23 -2.42 -16.55
CA CYS A 54 2.55 -3.45 -15.78
C CYS A 54 2.80 -4.87 -16.31
N SER A 55 3.61 -5.08 -17.35
CA SER A 55 3.85 -6.42 -17.91
C SER A 55 4.52 -7.35 -16.88
N PRO A 56 4.34 -8.69 -16.95
CA PRO A 56 4.90 -9.62 -15.97
C PRO A 56 6.40 -9.44 -15.76
N LYS A 57 7.15 -9.26 -16.84
CA LYS A 57 8.61 -9.05 -16.80
C LYS A 57 8.97 -7.75 -16.09
N VAL A 58 8.32 -6.63 -16.43
CA VAL A 58 8.65 -5.31 -15.88
C VAL A 58 8.24 -5.19 -14.42
N THR A 59 7.04 -5.65 -14.05
CA THR A 59 6.61 -5.61 -12.65
C THR A 59 7.42 -6.56 -11.76
N THR A 60 7.88 -7.71 -12.28
CA THR A 60 8.85 -8.57 -11.57
C THR A 60 10.16 -7.83 -11.35
N PHE A 61 10.73 -7.25 -12.40
CA PHE A 61 11.96 -6.47 -12.29
C PHE A 61 11.84 -5.35 -11.24
N TRP A 62 10.75 -4.59 -11.28
CA TRP A 62 10.48 -3.53 -10.31
C TRP A 62 10.42 -4.06 -8.89
N SER A 63 9.68 -5.15 -8.67
CA SER A 63 9.55 -5.79 -7.37
C SER A 63 10.91 -6.23 -6.80
N LEU A 64 11.72 -6.94 -7.60
CA LEU A 64 13.05 -7.42 -7.19
C LEU A 64 14.00 -6.28 -6.82
N LYS A 65 13.87 -5.12 -7.46
CA LYS A 65 14.78 -3.98 -7.24
C LYS A 65 14.34 -3.06 -6.10
N THR A 66 13.07 -3.06 -5.75
CA THR A 66 12.51 -2.05 -4.83
C THR A 66 11.87 -2.64 -3.57
N GLY A 67 11.49 -3.92 -3.61
CA GLY A 67 10.68 -4.56 -2.57
C GLY A 67 9.18 -4.30 -2.70
N TYR A 68 8.71 -3.55 -3.71
CA TYR A 68 7.28 -3.47 -4.01
C TYR A 68 6.73 -4.84 -4.39
N VAL A 69 5.44 -5.06 -4.15
CA VAL A 69 4.76 -6.29 -4.56
C VAL A 69 4.44 -6.24 -6.07
N PRO A 70 4.64 -7.33 -6.84
CA PRO A 70 4.25 -7.34 -8.25
C PRO A 70 2.73 -7.14 -8.43
N VAL A 71 2.34 -6.35 -9.43
CA VAL A 71 0.91 -5.99 -9.66
C VAL A 71 0.17 -6.98 -10.57
N ARG A 72 0.80 -8.10 -10.95
CA ARG A 72 0.19 -9.18 -11.74
C ARG A 72 0.49 -10.54 -11.14
N LYS A 73 -0.52 -11.42 -11.13
CA LYS A 73 -0.35 -12.83 -10.73
C LYS A 73 0.69 -13.55 -11.59
N SER A 74 0.68 -13.34 -12.91
CA SER A 74 1.64 -13.96 -13.84
C SER A 74 3.09 -13.50 -13.64
N ALA A 75 3.34 -12.42 -12.88
CA ALA A 75 4.69 -12.06 -12.47
C ALA A 75 5.28 -13.10 -11.51
N LEU A 76 4.43 -13.72 -10.69
CA LEU A 76 4.82 -14.75 -9.71
C LEU A 76 5.24 -16.07 -10.35
N GLU A 77 4.96 -16.23 -11.65
CA GLU A 77 5.32 -17.42 -12.43
C GLU A 77 6.64 -17.24 -13.20
N THR A 78 7.20 -16.03 -13.20
CA THR A 78 8.45 -15.74 -13.93
C THR A 78 9.65 -16.48 -13.33
N PRO A 79 10.63 -16.90 -14.15
CA PRO A 79 11.86 -17.51 -13.64
C PRO A 79 12.59 -16.63 -12.62
N GLU A 80 12.64 -15.32 -12.87
CA GLU A 80 13.31 -14.35 -12.01
C GLU A 80 12.65 -14.25 -10.63
N TRP A 81 11.31 -14.21 -10.57
CA TRP A 81 10.60 -14.24 -9.29
C TRP A 81 10.83 -15.54 -8.53
N ASN A 82 10.75 -16.68 -9.21
CA ASN A 82 10.96 -17.98 -8.61
C ASN A 82 12.38 -18.15 -8.04
N ILE A 83 13.40 -17.61 -8.73
CA ILE A 83 14.77 -17.57 -8.22
C ILE A 83 14.86 -16.65 -7.00
N PHE A 84 14.25 -15.46 -7.06
CA PHE A 84 14.28 -14.49 -5.97
C PHE A 84 13.67 -15.04 -4.69
N VAL A 85 12.48 -15.67 -4.75
CA VAL A 85 11.83 -16.26 -3.57
C VAL A 85 12.61 -17.45 -3.00
N LYS A 86 13.33 -18.22 -3.83
CA LYS A 86 14.21 -19.28 -3.32
C LYS A 86 15.41 -18.71 -2.55
N MET A 87 15.96 -17.60 -3.02
CA MET A 87 17.09 -16.92 -2.36
C MET A 87 16.65 -16.16 -1.10
N ASP A 88 15.47 -15.55 -1.14
CA ASP A 88 14.86 -14.87 0.00
C ASP A 88 13.39 -15.27 0.14
N PRO A 89 13.10 -16.36 0.91
CA PRO A 89 11.72 -16.81 1.14
C PRO A 89 10.80 -15.74 1.74
N LYS A 90 11.36 -14.73 2.42
CA LYS A 90 10.61 -13.62 3.03
C LYS A 90 9.87 -12.79 1.98
N ALA A 91 10.40 -12.68 0.77
CA ALA A 91 9.76 -11.97 -0.34
C ALA A 91 8.37 -12.52 -0.71
N SER A 92 8.08 -13.79 -0.39
CA SER A 92 6.77 -14.38 -0.61
C SER A 92 5.72 -13.97 0.42
N ILE A 93 6.12 -13.45 1.59
CA ILE A 93 5.23 -13.20 2.72
C ILE A 93 4.17 -12.15 2.36
N PRO A 94 4.50 -10.97 1.80
CA PRO A 94 3.49 -9.98 1.42
C PRO A 94 2.50 -10.49 0.36
N VAL A 95 2.98 -11.31 -0.58
CA VAL A 95 2.16 -11.86 -1.67
C VAL A 95 1.03 -12.75 -1.15
N LYS A 96 1.26 -13.49 -0.06
CA LYS A 96 0.25 -14.36 0.57
C LYS A 96 -0.96 -13.59 1.10
N PHE A 97 -0.81 -12.29 1.36
CA PHE A 97 -1.84 -11.48 2.00
C PHE A 97 -2.60 -10.56 1.05
N ILE A 98 -2.26 -10.53 -0.25
CA ILE A 98 -2.96 -9.69 -1.24
C ILE A 98 -4.47 -10.01 -1.28
N GLY A 99 -4.88 -11.27 -1.13
CA GLY A 99 -6.31 -11.63 -1.11
C GLY A 99 -7.10 -11.14 0.11
N GLN A 100 -6.42 -10.58 1.12
CA GLN A 100 -6.99 -10.24 2.42
C GLN A 100 -6.91 -8.73 2.73
N GLY A 101 -6.22 -7.95 1.89
CA GLY A 101 -6.02 -6.53 2.14
C GLY A 101 -7.25 -5.67 1.82
N TYR A 102 -7.19 -4.41 2.26
CA TYR A 102 -8.17 -3.38 1.93
C TYR A 102 -7.49 -2.17 1.28
N SER A 103 -8.25 -1.43 0.48
CA SER A 103 -7.83 -0.12 -0.03
C SER A 103 -8.47 0.99 0.78
N ASP A 104 -7.79 2.14 0.85
CA ASP A 104 -8.35 3.33 1.46
C ASP A 104 -9.71 3.72 0.83
N PRO A 105 -10.63 4.30 1.62
CA PRO A 105 -11.81 4.99 1.12
C PRO A 105 -11.46 6.04 0.05
N LYS A 106 -12.40 6.29 -0.86
CA LYS A 106 -12.21 7.20 -2.01
C LYS A 106 -13.13 8.42 -2.05
N PRO A 107 -13.59 9.02 -0.93
CA PRO A 107 -14.23 10.33 -1.02
C PRO A 107 -13.21 11.36 -1.50
N SER A 108 -13.66 12.40 -2.19
CA SER A 108 -12.77 13.52 -2.58
C SER A 108 -12.11 14.20 -1.39
N THR A 109 -12.72 14.10 -0.21
CA THR A 109 -12.25 14.63 1.08
C THR A 109 -11.41 13.63 1.89
N TRP A 110 -10.89 12.57 1.24
CA TRP A 110 -10.17 11.51 1.95
C TRP A 110 -8.94 12.02 2.70
N GLU A 111 -8.19 12.97 2.13
CA GLU A 111 -6.99 13.49 2.79
C GLU A 111 -7.32 14.29 4.05
N GLU A 112 -8.42 15.05 4.06
CA GLU A 112 -8.93 15.75 5.23
C GLU A 112 -9.39 14.75 6.31
N ILE A 113 -10.13 13.72 5.92
CA ILE A 113 -10.57 12.65 6.82
C ILE A 113 -9.36 11.93 7.43
N ARG A 114 -8.37 11.55 6.61
CA ARG A 114 -7.15 10.88 7.07
C ARG A 114 -6.35 11.76 8.02
N GLY A 115 -6.22 13.05 7.71
CA GLY A 115 -5.56 14.03 8.58
C GLY A 115 -6.27 14.16 9.93
N THR A 116 -7.60 14.19 9.91
CA THR A 116 -8.43 14.24 11.12
C THR A 116 -8.22 13.02 12.02
N VAL A 117 -8.30 11.80 11.45
CA VAL A 117 -8.04 10.57 12.21
C VAL A 117 -6.61 10.54 12.77
N THR A 118 -5.62 11.00 11.99
CA THR A 118 -4.23 11.08 12.43
C THR A 118 -4.06 12.04 13.61
N ASN A 119 -4.67 13.23 13.54
CA ASN A 119 -4.61 14.22 14.60
C ASN A 119 -5.33 13.75 15.87
N MET A 120 -6.49 13.10 15.71
CA MET A 120 -7.19 12.45 16.82
C MET A 120 -6.29 11.45 17.52
N LEU A 121 -5.71 10.50 16.76
CA LEU A 121 -4.83 9.47 17.32
C LEU A 121 -3.62 10.09 18.04
N ASN A 122 -2.98 11.10 17.44
CA ASN A 122 -1.85 11.78 18.07
C ASN A 122 -2.21 12.47 19.39
N ASN A 123 -3.37 13.14 19.47
CA ASN A 123 -3.78 13.80 20.71
C ASN A 123 -4.13 12.79 21.81
N VAL A 124 -4.77 11.66 21.46
CA VAL A 124 -5.03 10.57 22.41
C VAL A 124 -3.72 9.94 22.88
N LEU A 125 -2.79 9.63 21.97
CA LEU A 125 -1.48 9.03 22.31
C LEU A 125 -0.57 9.95 23.14
N PHE A 126 -0.79 11.26 23.07
CA PHE A 126 -0.05 12.25 23.86
C PHE A 126 -0.83 12.70 25.10
N ASP A 127 -1.84 11.94 25.53
CA ASP A 127 -2.64 12.18 26.73
C ASP A 127 -3.29 13.58 26.77
N LYS A 128 -3.52 14.19 25.61
CA LYS A 128 -4.19 15.50 25.50
C LYS A 128 -5.71 15.37 25.53
N TRP A 129 -6.22 14.25 25.03
CA TRP A 129 -7.64 13.90 25.02
C TRP A 129 -7.83 12.45 25.48
N THR A 130 -8.96 12.17 26.10
CA THR A 130 -9.46 10.80 26.26
C THR A 130 -9.79 10.18 24.91
N ILE A 131 -9.91 8.85 24.87
CA ILE A 131 -10.34 8.13 23.65
C ILE A 131 -11.72 8.63 23.22
N GLU A 132 -12.64 8.79 24.17
CA GLU A 132 -14.01 9.24 23.92
C GLU A 132 -14.04 10.66 23.33
N GLU A 133 -13.27 11.59 23.90
CA GLU A 133 -13.16 12.97 23.36
C GLU A 133 -12.57 12.98 21.95
N GLY A 134 -11.50 12.21 21.72
CA GLY A 134 -10.87 12.11 20.42
C GLY A 134 -11.82 11.57 19.36
N LEU A 135 -12.53 10.48 19.66
CA LEU A 135 -13.49 9.86 18.74
C LEU A 135 -14.67 10.79 18.45
N ALA A 136 -15.26 11.41 19.47
CA ALA A 136 -16.38 12.34 19.29
C ALA A 136 -15.98 13.56 18.46
N TRP A 137 -14.77 14.08 18.66
CA TRP A 137 -14.22 15.16 17.84
C TRP A 137 -14.03 14.72 16.38
N ALA A 138 -13.37 13.59 16.15
CA ALA A 138 -13.09 13.09 14.80
C ALA A 138 -14.38 12.78 14.02
N GLU A 139 -15.36 12.16 14.67
CA GLU A 139 -16.67 11.88 14.05
C GLU A 139 -17.32 13.17 13.56
N ARG A 140 -17.40 14.20 14.41
CA ARG A 140 -18.00 15.49 14.03
C ARG A 140 -17.29 16.12 12.83
N GLU A 141 -15.96 16.19 12.85
CA GLU A 141 -15.20 16.79 11.73
C GLU A 141 -15.36 15.98 10.45
N ILE A 142 -15.34 14.65 10.52
CA ILE A 142 -15.56 13.77 9.37
C ILE A 142 -16.97 13.98 8.79
N GLN A 143 -18.00 14.08 9.62
CA GLN A 143 -19.36 14.39 9.16
C GLN A 143 -19.42 15.75 8.46
N ASN A 144 -18.69 16.76 8.94
CA ASN A 144 -18.62 18.06 8.27
C ASN A 144 -18.00 17.97 6.87
N TYR A 145 -17.01 17.11 6.64
CA TYR A 145 -16.43 16.90 5.30
C TYR A 145 -17.36 16.10 4.37
N LEU A 146 -18.13 15.16 4.92
CA LEU A 146 -19.02 14.31 4.12
C LEU A 146 -20.32 15.02 3.71
N ASN A 147 -20.73 16.05 4.44
CA ASN A 147 -21.97 16.81 4.20
C ASN A 147 -21.78 18.07 3.33
N GLN A 148 -20.59 18.31 2.78
CA GLN A 148 -20.31 19.37 1.81
C GLN A 148 -20.58 18.88 0.38
#